data_AF-A0A920QFZ4-F1
#
_entry.id   AF-A0A920QFZ4-F1
#
_cell.length_a   1.000
_cell.length_b   1.000
_cell.length_c   1.000
_cell.angle_alpha   90.00
_cell.angle_beta   90.00
_cell.angle_gamma   90.00
#
_symmetry.space_group_name_H-M   'P 1'
#
loop_
_entity.id
_entity.type
_entity.pdbx_description
1 polymer ?
#
loop_
_entity_poly.entity_id
_entity_poly.type
_entity_poly.pdbx_seq_one_letter_code
_entity_poly.pdbx_strand_id
1 'polypeptide(L)'
;MEALQKNNTLTGNDVFWFTEQPELQTKLSETTRNFAGSTGSTVQNGGMQYQYLQDMLQIFHPSKITAADLSAKFVKLKHESPQVPLIVGIGGPDECGHVFFVSELTEALEDQGLLVSGLDLSQVLGTEFQKQHISSKKSKSILWRSEEIQNLIVEDVMRPYSKGQQIYFEKLPEMIHDFEITTTPFFLAPEMILLVWGTTVFLPEIENLIDLRVLLELSEKTAAARMFSLDERENFDQSFVDTYLEKEGKYYADYLNKFKVHDQIDYRIDFENFNAFRMK
;
A
#
# COMPACT_ATOMS: atom_id res chain seq x y z
N MET A 1 8.88 -29.88 23.31
CA MET A 1 10.00 -30.81 23.03
C MET A 1 9.64 -31.86 21.98
N GLU A 2 8.55 -32.64 22.13
CA GLU A 2 8.12 -33.61 21.10
C GLU A 2 7.76 -32.98 19.75
N ALA A 3 7.18 -31.77 19.73
CA ALA A 3 6.71 -31.13 18.51
C ALA A 3 7.83 -30.86 17.47
N LEU A 4 8.99 -30.37 17.92
CA LEU A 4 10.16 -30.13 17.05
C LEU A 4 10.81 -31.44 16.55
N GLN A 5 10.74 -32.51 17.32
CA GLN A 5 11.26 -33.82 16.91
C GLN A 5 10.31 -34.55 15.94
N LYS A 6 9.01 -34.29 16.06
CA LYS A 6 7.97 -34.90 15.22
C LYS A 6 7.75 -34.12 13.92
N ASN A 7 8.18 -32.86 13.85
CA ASN A 7 7.93 -32.02 12.69
C ASN A 7 9.13 -31.12 12.36
N ASN A 8 10.01 -31.58 11.48
CA ASN A 8 11.24 -30.86 11.13
C ASN A 8 10.98 -29.57 10.32
N THR A 9 9.77 -29.36 9.78
CA THR A 9 9.42 -28.12 9.08
C THR A 9 9.36 -26.91 10.02
N LEU A 10 9.20 -27.17 11.31
CA LEU A 10 9.13 -26.18 12.38
C LEU A 10 10.46 -25.46 12.66
N THR A 11 11.58 -25.92 12.09
CA THR A 11 12.88 -25.25 12.13
C THR A 11 13.30 -24.71 10.76
N GLY A 12 12.38 -24.60 9.80
CA GLY A 12 12.64 -24.00 8.51
C GLY A 12 12.99 -22.52 8.61
N ASN A 13 13.67 -21.98 7.59
CA ASN A 13 14.06 -20.57 7.54
C ASN A 13 12.85 -19.61 7.59
N ASP A 14 11.68 -20.08 7.16
CA ASP A 14 10.45 -19.28 7.08
C ASP A 14 9.57 -19.40 8.35
N VAL A 15 10.06 -20.07 9.40
CA VAL A 15 9.33 -20.26 10.66
C VAL A 15 9.93 -19.38 11.75
N PHE A 16 9.11 -18.52 12.34
CA PHE A 16 9.48 -17.67 13.47
C PHE A 16 8.74 -18.08 14.75
N TRP A 17 9.47 -18.24 15.86
CA TRP A 17 8.92 -18.73 17.12
C TRP A 17 8.68 -17.62 18.14
N PHE A 18 7.52 -17.64 18.78
CA PHE A 18 7.28 -16.90 20.04
C PHE A 18 7.35 -17.88 21.21
N THR A 19 8.34 -17.71 22.08
CA THR A 19 8.50 -18.60 23.23
C THR A 19 9.22 -17.95 24.40
N GLU A 20 8.65 -18.15 25.58
CA GLU A 20 9.27 -17.80 26.87
C GLU A 20 9.98 -19.00 27.52
N GLN A 21 9.98 -20.17 26.88
CA GLN A 21 10.57 -21.38 27.44
C GLN A 21 12.09 -21.41 27.18
N PRO A 22 12.95 -21.34 28.21
CA PRO A 22 14.41 -21.25 28.02
C PRO A 22 15.00 -22.48 27.32
N GLU A 23 14.48 -23.67 27.61
CA GLU A 23 14.90 -24.92 26.97
C GLU A 23 14.61 -24.91 25.46
N LEU A 24 13.47 -24.33 25.06
CA LEU A 24 13.11 -24.20 23.65
C LEU A 24 13.98 -23.16 22.95
N GLN A 25 14.23 -22.02 23.59
CA GLN A 25 15.12 -20.97 23.07
C GLN A 25 16.55 -21.48 22.86
N THR A 26 17.08 -22.27 23.79
CA THR A 26 18.42 -22.87 23.67
C THR A 26 18.51 -23.82 22.48
N LYS A 27 17.46 -24.60 22.24
CA LYS A 27 17.44 -25.52 21.10
C LYS A 27 17.21 -24.81 19.76
N LEU A 28 16.37 -23.77 19.78
CA LEU A 28 16.20 -22.92 18.62
C LEU A 28 17.53 -22.26 18.28
N SER A 29 18.26 -21.67 19.23
CA SER A 29 19.54 -21.00 18.94
C SER A 29 20.61 -21.89 18.28
N GLU A 30 20.57 -23.21 18.53
CA GLU A 30 21.42 -24.21 17.87
C GLU A 30 21.02 -24.50 16.41
N THR A 31 19.77 -24.23 16.03
CA THR A 31 19.17 -24.62 14.74
C THR A 31 18.72 -23.44 13.88
N THR A 32 18.17 -22.39 14.47
CA THR A 32 17.66 -21.17 13.85
C THR A 32 17.67 -19.99 14.84
N ARG A 33 17.98 -18.79 14.38
CA ARG A 33 17.88 -17.56 15.21
C ARG A 33 16.51 -16.87 15.09
N ASN A 34 15.55 -17.53 14.44
CA ASN A 34 14.23 -16.97 14.17
C ASN A 34 13.28 -17.21 15.34
N PHE A 35 13.57 -16.59 16.49
CA PHE A 35 12.69 -16.65 17.65
C PHE A 35 12.74 -15.38 18.50
N ALA A 36 11.66 -15.14 19.24
CA ALA A 36 11.53 -14.01 20.16
C ALA A 36 10.87 -14.41 21.49
N GLY A 37 11.15 -13.61 22.52
CA GLY A 37 10.67 -13.76 23.90
C GLY A 37 10.82 -12.45 24.69
N SER A 38 10.07 -12.30 25.78
CA SER A 38 10.06 -11.05 26.59
C SER A 38 11.21 -10.95 27.58
N THR A 39 11.88 -12.06 27.85
CA THR A 39 12.90 -12.16 28.90
C THR A 39 14.30 -11.83 28.38
N GLY A 40 15.16 -11.29 29.26
CA GLY A 40 16.57 -10.98 28.93
C GLY A 40 17.40 -12.21 28.57
N SER A 41 16.99 -13.41 28.96
CA SER A 41 17.58 -14.67 28.51
C SER A 41 17.42 -14.90 27.00
N THR A 42 16.41 -14.29 26.37
CA THR A 42 16.17 -14.43 24.92
C THR A 42 17.34 -13.83 24.12
N VAL A 43 17.82 -12.65 24.50
CA VAL A 43 18.99 -12.01 23.85
C VAL A 43 20.25 -12.85 24.04
N GLN A 44 20.43 -13.40 25.25
CA GLN A 44 21.59 -14.26 25.55
C GLN A 44 21.62 -15.52 24.68
N ASN A 45 20.44 -16.04 24.33
CA ASN A 45 20.29 -17.17 23.41
C ASN A 45 20.29 -16.74 21.93
N GLY A 46 20.49 -15.46 21.60
CA GLY A 46 20.57 -14.97 20.22
C GLY A 46 19.21 -14.77 19.53
N GLY A 47 18.11 -14.80 20.28
CA GLY A 47 16.78 -14.42 19.79
C GLY A 47 16.46 -12.95 20.03
N MET A 48 15.37 -12.47 19.42
CA MET A 48 14.91 -11.08 19.56
C MET A 48 14.15 -10.89 20.87
N GLN A 49 14.56 -9.94 21.71
CA GLN A 49 13.80 -9.59 22.91
C GLN A 49 12.77 -8.51 22.61
N TYR A 50 11.51 -8.77 22.98
CA TYR A 50 10.45 -7.76 22.97
C TYR A 50 10.11 -7.31 24.39
N GLN A 51 9.55 -6.11 24.52
CA GLN A 51 8.99 -5.66 25.79
C GLN A 51 7.51 -6.04 25.90
N TYR A 52 6.77 -5.90 24.79
CA TYR A 52 5.40 -6.36 24.64
C TYR A 52 5.28 -7.24 23.40
N LEU A 53 4.51 -8.33 23.47
CA LEU A 53 4.28 -9.21 22.30
C LEU A 53 3.68 -8.43 21.11
N GLN A 54 2.95 -7.35 21.41
CA GLN A 54 2.38 -6.42 20.43
C GLN A 54 3.45 -5.73 19.58
N ASP A 55 4.64 -5.45 20.15
CA ASP A 55 5.75 -4.86 19.41
C ASP A 55 6.25 -5.81 18.30
N MET A 56 6.16 -7.13 18.55
CA MET A 56 6.51 -8.12 17.54
C MET A 56 5.47 -8.23 16.44
N LEU A 57 4.19 -8.03 16.76
CA LEU A 57 3.13 -8.00 15.74
C LEU A 57 3.30 -6.83 14.77
N GLN A 58 3.98 -5.75 15.18
CA GLN A 58 4.36 -4.66 14.28
C GLN A 58 5.51 -5.04 13.35
N ILE A 59 6.49 -5.84 13.82
CA ILE A 59 7.58 -6.36 12.99
C ILE A 59 7.06 -7.36 11.95
N PHE A 60 6.12 -8.21 12.35
CA PHE A 60 5.40 -9.12 11.45
C PHE A 60 4.19 -8.47 10.81
N HIS A 61 4.09 -7.14 10.81
CA HIS A 61 2.96 -6.51 10.17
C HIS A 61 2.98 -6.87 8.68
N PRO A 62 1.90 -7.43 8.13
CA PRO A 62 1.89 -7.99 6.77
C PRO A 62 2.22 -6.93 5.72
N SER A 63 1.82 -5.68 5.96
CA SER A 63 2.19 -4.55 5.12
C SER A 63 3.71 -4.31 5.09
N LYS A 64 4.43 -4.47 6.21
CA LYS A 64 5.87 -4.24 6.33
C LYS A 64 6.65 -5.32 5.60
N ILE A 65 6.25 -6.58 5.77
CA ILE A 65 6.80 -7.71 5.00
C ILE A 65 6.51 -7.48 3.51
N THR A 66 5.28 -7.09 3.18
CA THR A 66 4.87 -6.86 1.79
C THR A 66 5.62 -5.71 1.13
N ALA A 67 5.79 -4.62 1.86
CA ALA A 67 6.58 -3.47 1.47
C ALA A 67 8.05 -3.84 1.24
N ALA A 68 8.65 -4.64 2.12
CA ALA A 68 10.02 -5.13 1.97
C ALA A 68 10.19 -5.99 0.71
N ASP A 69 9.26 -6.93 0.47
CA ASP A 69 9.28 -7.80 -0.72
C ASP A 69 9.12 -7.00 -2.02
N LEU A 70 8.18 -6.04 -2.06
CA LEU A 70 8.00 -5.15 -3.21
C LEU A 70 9.22 -4.24 -3.41
N SER A 71 9.76 -3.69 -2.34
CA SER A 71 10.97 -2.87 -2.37
C SER A 71 12.15 -3.62 -2.99
N ALA A 72 12.39 -4.86 -2.58
CA ALA A 72 13.44 -5.69 -3.17
C ALA A 72 13.28 -5.89 -4.69
N LYS A 73 12.03 -6.01 -5.17
CA LYS A 73 11.74 -6.08 -6.61
C LYS A 73 12.01 -4.75 -7.31
N PHE A 74 11.64 -3.62 -6.70
CA PHE A 74 11.84 -2.29 -7.29
C PHE A 74 13.32 -1.92 -7.34
N VAL A 75 14.08 -2.29 -6.31
CA VAL A 75 15.55 -2.17 -6.29
C VAL A 75 16.18 -2.93 -7.43
N LYS A 76 15.74 -4.15 -7.70
CA LYS A 76 16.23 -4.91 -8.84
C LYS A 76 15.93 -4.20 -10.17
N LEU A 77 14.70 -3.70 -10.37
CA LEU A 77 14.33 -2.95 -11.57
C LEU A 77 15.17 -1.68 -11.74
N LYS A 78 15.38 -0.91 -10.66
CA LYS A 78 16.22 0.29 -10.68
C LYS A 78 17.70 -0.02 -10.87
N HIS A 79 18.20 -1.15 -10.39
CA HIS A 79 19.57 -1.56 -10.65
C HIS A 79 19.80 -1.88 -12.14
N GLU A 80 18.82 -2.53 -12.78
CA GLU A 80 18.85 -2.85 -14.20
C GLU A 80 18.66 -1.61 -15.09
N SER A 81 17.98 -0.57 -14.60
CA SER A 81 17.72 0.68 -15.33
C SER A 81 17.69 1.93 -14.43
N PRO A 82 18.87 2.41 -13.96
CA PRO A 82 18.93 3.45 -12.92
C PRO A 82 18.37 4.81 -13.33
N GLN A 83 18.31 5.09 -14.63
CA GLN A 83 17.90 6.37 -15.21
C GLN A 83 16.47 6.32 -15.78
N VAL A 84 15.80 5.18 -15.67
CA VAL A 84 14.42 5.01 -16.15
C VAL A 84 13.48 5.36 -14.99
N PRO A 85 12.60 6.35 -15.16
CA PRO A 85 11.54 6.67 -14.21
C PRO A 85 10.72 5.42 -13.86
N LEU A 86 10.32 5.30 -12.60
CA LEU A 86 9.39 4.26 -12.17
C LEU A 86 8.20 4.91 -11.47
N ILE A 87 7.00 4.65 -11.99
CA ILE A 87 5.73 5.12 -11.45
C ILE A 87 4.95 3.91 -10.94
N VAL A 88 4.62 3.91 -9.65
CA VAL A 88 3.85 2.85 -8.99
C VAL A 88 2.49 3.39 -8.60
N GLY A 89 1.43 2.82 -9.16
CA GLY A 89 0.06 3.17 -8.84
C GLY A 89 -0.51 2.25 -7.76
N ILE A 90 -1.01 2.81 -6.68
CA ILE A 90 -1.53 2.10 -5.51
C ILE A 90 -3.01 2.46 -5.33
N GLY A 91 -3.88 1.57 -5.80
CA GLY A 91 -5.33 1.71 -5.71
C GLY A 91 -5.93 0.91 -4.56
N GLY A 92 -7.16 1.21 -4.19
CA GLY A 92 -7.93 0.49 -3.17
C GLY A 92 -9.22 1.24 -2.84
N PRO A 93 -10.16 0.66 -2.09
CA PRO A 93 -11.34 1.42 -1.64
C PRO A 93 -10.93 2.52 -0.65
N ASP A 94 -11.85 3.46 -0.38
CA ASP A 94 -11.64 4.47 0.66
C ASP A 94 -11.32 3.80 2.00
N GLU A 95 -10.47 4.45 2.80
CA GLU A 95 -10.01 3.94 4.11
C GLU A 95 -9.31 2.57 4.04
N CYS A 96 -8.81 2.12 2.88
CA CYS A 96 -8.13 0.83 2.80
C CYS A 96 -6.76 0.80 3.47
N GLY A 97 -6.22 1.95 3.88
CA GLY A 97 -4.91 2.06 4.52
C GLY A 97 -3.79 2.46 3.57
N HIS A 98 -4.09 3.18 2.48
CA HIS A 98 -3.09 3.66 1.53
C HIS A 98 -1.90 4.33 2.22
N VAL A 99 -2.16 5.32 3.10
CA VAL A 99 -1.12 6.09 3.79
C VAL A 99 -0.18 5.19 4.57
N PHE A 100 -0.72 4.21 5.28
CA PHE A 100 0.08 3.27 6.07
C PHE A 100 0.92 2.36 5.17
N PHE A 101 0.33 1.80 4.11
CA PHE A 101 1.06 0.96 3.16
C PHE A 101 2.16 1.74 2.41
N VAL A 102 1.86 2.96 1.95
CA VAL A 102 2.80 3.85 1.28
C VAL A 102 3.95 4.24 2.21
N SER A 103 3.68 4.47 3.49
CA SER A 103 4.72 4.77 4.48
C SER A 103 5.68 3.60 4.67
N GLU A 104 5.16 2.38 4.86
CA GLU A 104 5.99 1.18 4.98
C GLU A 104 6.80 0.91 3.71
N LEU A 105 6.21 1.12 2.52
CA LEU A 105 6.90 0.97 1.25
C LEU A 105 8.00 2.03 1.06
N THR A 106 7.75 3.27 1.48
CA THR A 106 8.73 4.35 1.43
C THR A 106 9.92 4.02 2.33
N GLU A 107 9.68 3.66 3.59
CA GLU A 107 10.73 3.23 4.54
C GLU A 107 11.55 2.08 3.95
N ALA A 108 10.88 1.05 3.42
CA ALA A 108 11.55 -0.12 2.86
C ALA A 108 12.39 0.18 1.60
N LEU A 109 12.03 1.21 0.82
CA LEU A 109 12.79 1.65 -0.36
C LEU A 109 13.98 2.53 0.04
N GLU A 110 13.78 3.44 0.99
CA GLU A 110 14.83 4.32 1.52
C GLU A 110 15.93 3.53 2.25
N ASP A 111 15.55 2.49 3.00
CA ASP A 111 16.50 1.56 3.65
C ASP A 111 17.42 0.85 2.64
N GLN A 112 16.97 0.71 1.39
CA GLN A 112 17.75 0.15 0.29
C GLN A 112 18.44 1.22 -0.57
N GLY A 113 18.41 2.49 -0.14
CA GLY A 113 19.08 3.61 -0.78
C GLY A 113 18.39 4.16 -2.02
N LEU A 114 17.10 3.87 -2.21
CA LEU A 114 16.31 4.45 -3.29
C LEU A 114 15.64 5.75 -2.86
N LEU A 115 15.56 6.69 -3.81
CA LEU A 115 14.86 7.95 -3.61
C LEU A 115 13.40 7.80 -4.02
N VAL A 116 12.48 8.27 -3.18
CA VAL A 116 11.05 8.12 -3.36
C VAL A 116 10.36 9.48 -3.25
N SER A 117 9.30 9.67 -4.03
CA SER A 117 8.40 10.81 -3.92
C SER A 117 6.96 10.34 -4.12
N GLY A 118 6.01 11.11 -3.60
CA GLY A 118 4.61 10.71 -3.47
C GLY A 118 3.61 11.70 -4.06
N LEU A 119 2.52 11.16 -4.62
CA LEU A 119 1.30 11.88 -4.98
C LEU A 119 0.10 11.21 -4.33
N ASP A 120 -0.46 11.86 -3.31
CA ASP A 120 -1.74 11.51 -2.71
C ASP A 120 -2.88 12.10 -3.54
N LEU A 121 -3.62 11.25 -4.24
CA LEU A 121 -4.77 11.68 -5.04
C LEU A 121 -6.10 11.51 -4.29
N SER A 122 -6.09 11.05 -3.03
CA SER A 122 -7.30 10.68 -2.27
C SER A 122 -8.27 11.85 -2.08
N GLN A 123 -7.78 13.10 -2.05
CA GLN A 123 -8.63 14.30 -1.89
C GLN A 123 -9.13 14.90 -3.21
N VAL A 124 -8.64 14.39 -4.35
CA VAL A 124 -8.86 15.00 -5.68
C VAL A 124 -9.29 14.02 -6.75
N LEU A 125 -9.27 12.72 -6.46
CA LEU A 125 -9.61 11.63 -7.37
C LEU A 125 -10.40 10.54 -6.64
N GLY A 126 -11.71 10.47 -6.90
CA GLY A 126 -12.62 9.69 -6.07
C GLY A 126 -14.02 9.51 -6.68
N THR A 127 -14.74 8.50 -6.20
CA THR A 127 -16.07 8.15 -6.74
C THR A 127 -17.16 9.16 -6.38
N GLU A 128 -16.96 9.92 -5.32
CA GLU A 128 -17.81 11.01 -4.84
C GLU A 128 -17.94 12.16 -5.86
N PHE A 129 -16.94 12.37 -6.71
CA PHE A 129 -16.96 13.40 -7.74
C PHE A 129 -17.89 13.04 -8.92
N GLN A 130 -18.28 11.77 -9.07
CA GLN A 130 -19.23 11.36 -10.12
C GLN A 130 -20.59 12.06 -10.00
N LYS A 131 -21.00 12.40 -8.76
CA LYS A 131 -22.29 13.04 -8.46
C LYS A 131 -22.33 14.53 -8.86
N GLN A 132 -21.18 15.19 -9.00
CA GLN A 132 -21.09 16.63 -9.21
C GLN A 132 -21.34 17.05 -10.67
N HIS A 133 -21.31 16.11 -11.62
CA HIS A 133 -21.36 16.38 -13.07
C HIS A 133 -22.71 16.13 -13.76
N ILE A 134 -23.82 15.93 -13.02
CA ILE A 134 -25.16 15.69 -13.61
C ILE A 134 -25.68 16.93 -14.39
N SER A 135 -25.09 18.12 -14.20
CA SER A 135 -25.62 19.38 -14.74
C SER A 135 -24.85 20.00 -15.93
N SER A 136 -23.71 19.47 -16.39
CA SER A 136 -22.95 20.14 -17.47
C SER A 136 -22.35 19.16 -18.49
N LYS A 137 -22.53 19.53 -19.75
CA LYS A 137 -22.15 18.75 -20.93
C LYS A 137 -20.67 18.35 -20.91
N LYS A 138 -20.40 17.05 -21.12
CA LYS A 138 -19.15 16.47 -21.65
C LYS A 138 -17.85 16.96 -20.96
N SER A 139 -17.67 16.71 -19.67
CA SER A 139 -16.33 16.73 -19.06
C SER A 139 -15.65 15.36 -19.22
N LYS A 140 -14.33 15.37 -19.40
CA LYS A 140 -13.50 14.22 -19.83
C LYS A 140 -13.14 13.23 -18.73
N SER A 141 -13.43 13.49 -17.45
CA SER A 141 -13.37 12.46 -16.42
C SER A 141 -14.18 12.86 -15.19
N ILE A 142 -15.29 12.15 -14.96
CA ILE A 142 -16.26 12.40 -13.89
C ILE A 142 -15.74 12.07 -12.48
N LEU A 143 -14.49 11.61 -12.37
CA LEU A 143 -13.88 11.13 -11.13
C LEU A 143 -12.85 12.11 -10.56
N TRP A 144 -12.44 13.12 -11.32
CA TRP A 144 -11.57 14.17 -10.81
C TRP A 144 -12.40 15.28 -10.18
N ARG A 145 -11.81 15.87 -9.15
CA ARG A 145 -12.37 17.06 -8.51
C ARG A 145 -12.43 18.27 -9.44
N SER A 146 -11.44 18.44 -10.32
CA SER A 146 -11.47 19.44 -11.40
C SER A 146 -10.58 19.05 -12.57
N GLU A 147 -10.85 19.63 -13.74
CA GLU A 147 -10.03 19.43 -14.94
C GLU A 147 -8.64 20.07 -14.79
N GLU A 148 -8.52 21.18 -14.05
CA GLU A 148 -7.21 21.81 -13.82
C GLU A 148 -6.29 20.92 -12.96
N ILE A 149 -6.83 20.24 -11.94
CA ILE A 149 -6.06 19.29 -11.11
C ILE A 149 -5.65 18.09 -11.96
N GLN A 150 -6.57 17.54 -12.75
CA GLN A 150 -6.25 16.46 -13.68
C GLN A 150 -5.09 16.82 -14.60
N ASN A 151 -5.14 18.00 -15.23
CA ASN A 151 -4.11 18.45 -16.16
C ASN A 151 -2.76 18.64 -15.46
N LEU A 152 -2.75 19.24 -14.26
CA LEU A 152 -1.52 19.40 -13.48
C LEU A 152 -0.87 18.03 -13.17
N ILE A 153 -1.64 17.08 -12.65
CA ILE A 153 -1.10 15.77 -12.27
C ILE A 153 -0.69 14.96 -13.51
N VAL A 154 -1.54 14.88 -14.53
CA VAL A 154 -1.29 14.02 -15.68
C VAL A 154 -0.31 14.65 -16.67
N GLU A 155 -0.54 15.89 -17.09
CA GLU A 155 0.21 16.53 -18.17
C GLU A 155 1.48 17.24 -17.71
N ASP A 156 1.49 17.80 -16.50
CA ASP A 156 2.65 18.56 -16.00
C ASP A 156 3.57 17.71 -15.09
N VAL A 157 3.05 16.67 -14.44
CA VAL A 157 3.84 15.80 -13.54
C VAL A 157 4.10 14.43 -14.16
N MET A 158 3.08 13.59 -14.29
CA MET A 158 3.27 12.16 -14.58
C MET A 158 3.74 11.91 -16.02
N ARG A 159 3.17 12.58 -17.02
CA ARG A 159 3.53 12.37 -18.43
C ARG A 159 4.93 12.88 -18.78
N PRO A 160 5.40 14.03 -18.28
CA PRO A 160 6.79 14.44 -18.49
C PRO A 160 7.75 13.53 -17.71
N TYR A 161 7.40 13.15 -16.47
CA TYR A 161 8.21 12.25 -15.67
C TYR A 161 8.39 10.88 -16.33
N SER A 162 7.33 10.27 -16.86
CA SER A 162 7.41 8.98 -17.56
C SER A 162 8.28 9.02 -18.83
N LYS A 163 8.60 10.20 -19.36
CA LYS A 163 9.52 10.42 -20.47
C LYS A 163 10.96 10.68 -20.04
N GLY A 164 11.27 10.56 -18.75
CA GLY A 164 12.60 10.84 -18.19
C GLY A 164 12.88 12.32 -17.96
N GLN A 165 11.86 13.17 -17.92
CA GLN A 165 12.05 14.59 -17.60
C GLN A 165 12.07 14.80 -16.09
N GLN A 166 12.97 15.67 -15.65
CA GLN A 166 13.00 16.13 -14.27
C GLN A 166 11.83 17.10 -14.03
N ILE A 167 11.12 16.93 -12.92
CA ILE A 167 9.99 17.77 -12.50
C ILE A 167 10.41 18.56 -11.27
N TYR A 168 10.09 19.84 -11.24
CA TYR A 168 10.35 20.70 -10.09
C TYR A 168 9.28 21.77 -9.93
N PHE A 169 8.70 21.85 -8.74
CA PHE A 169 7.86 22.96 -8.31
C PHE A 169 8.36 23.47 -6.97
N GLU A 170 8.81 24.72 -6.94
CA GLU A 170 9.17 25.39 -5.69
C GLU A 170 7.93 25.58 -4.80
N LYS A 171 6.79 25.89 -5.43
CA LYS A 171 5.47 26.00 -4.81
C LYS A 171 4.46 25.34 -5.75
N LEU A 172 3.47 24.68 -5.16
CA LEU A 172 2.34 24.17 -5.92
C LEU A 172 1.48 25.34 -6.44
N PRO A 173 0.68 25.15 -7.51
CA PRO A 173 -0.31 26.13 -7.93
C PRO A 173 -1.37 26.39 -6.85
N GLU A 174 -1.87 27.63 -6.75
CA GLU A 174 -2.87 28.03 -5.72
C GLU A 174 -4.10 27.13 -5.68
N MET A 175 -4.56 26.65 -6.85
CA MET A 175 -5.72 25.78 -6.97
C MET A 175 -5.62 24.43 -6.24
N ILE A 176 -4.41 24.02 -5.81
CA ILE A 176 -4.20 22.80 -5.03
C ILE A 176 -3.58 23.04 -3.64
N HIS A 177 -3.47 24.30 -3.19
CA HIS A 177 -2.92 24.60 -1.85
C HIS A 177 -3.76 24.03 -0.72
N ASP A 178 -5.06 23.85 -0.95
CA ASP A 178 -5.98 23.29 0.02
C ASP A 178 -5.97 21.74 0.06
N PHE A 179 -5.11 21.09 -0.74
CA PHE A 179 -5.04 19.63 -0.84
C PHE A 179 -3.65 19.12 -0.50
N GLU A 180 -3.59 18.09 0.33
CA GLU A 180 -2.34 17.45 0.73
C GLU A 180 -1.88 16.43 -0.33
N ILE A 181 -1.66 16.89 -1.57
CA ILE A 181 -1.27 16.00 -2.67
C ILE A 181 0.19 15.58 -2.55
N THR A 182 1.07 16.52 -2.20
CA THR A 182 2.51 16.26 -2.14
C THR A 182 3.23 17.31 -1.31
N THR A 183 4.47 17.01 -0.92
CA THR A 183 5.33 17.94 -0.18
C THR A 183 5.97 18.98 -1.07
N THR A 184 6.21 20.19 -0.55
CA THR A 184 6.94 21.25 -1.25
C THR A 184 8.31 21.53 -0.61
N PRO A 185 9.37 21.82 -1.39
CA PRO A 185 9.38 21.82 -2.86
C PRO A 185 9.19 20.41 -3.42
N PHE A 186 8.43 20.31 -4.51
CA PHE A 186 8.24 19.04 -5.19
C PHE A 186 9.36 18.84 -6.19
N PHE A 187 9.99 17.68 -6.15
CA PHE A 187 11.10 17.33 -7.03
C PHE A 187 10.99 15.87 -7.45
N LEU A 188 11.15 15.62 -8.74
CA LEU A 188 11.31 14.28 -9.31
C LEU A 188 12.47 14.30 -10.28
N ALA A 189 13.43 13.42 -10.05
CA ALA A 189 14.48 13.10 -11.03
C ALA A 189 14.30 11.65 -11.52
N PRO A 190 14.74 11.31 -12.75
CA PRO A 190 14.46 10.00 -13.38
C PRO A 190 14.91 8.77 -12.57
N GLU A 191 15.85 8.96 -11.65
CA GLU A 191 16.39 7.91 -10.78
C GLU A 191 15.43 7.55 -9.64
N MET A 192 14.52 8.47 -9.29
CA MET A 192 13.57 8.30 -8.21
C MET A 192 12.44 7.31 -8.54
N ILE A 193 11.66 6.94 -7.52
CA ILE A 193 10.39 6.23 -7.67
C ILE A 193 9.26 7.20 -7.30
N LEU A 194 8.25 7.27 -8.16
CA LEU A 194 7.02 8.02 -7.89
C LEU A 194 5.93 7.05 -7.43
N LEU A 195 5.48 7.19 -6.19
CA LEU A 195 4.31 6.49 -5.67
C LEU A 195 3.07 7.38 -5.87
N VAL A 196 2.04 6.83 -6.51
CA VAL A 196 0.76 7.54 -6.75
C VAL A 196 -0.36 6.71 -6.15
N TRP A 197 -1.13 7.26 -5.21
CA TRP A 197 -2.17 6.49 -4.52
C TRP A 197 -3.49 7.23 -4.40
N GLY A 198 -4.55 6.46 -4.17
CA GLY A 198 -5.92 6.94 -4.01
C GLY A 198 -6.92 5.91 -4.51
N THR A 199 -8.21 6.25 -4.44
CA THR A 199 -9.27 5.25 -4.64
C THR A 199 -9.42 4.80 -6.08
N THR A 200 -9.32 5.74 -7.03
CA THR A 200 -9.58 5.49 -8.45
C THR A 200 -8.36 5.75 -9.35
N VAL A 201 -7.15 5.51 -8.87
CA VAL A 201 -5.90 5.82 -9.60
C VAL A 201 -5.73 5.10 -10.95
N PHE A 202 -6.44 3.99 -11.20
CA PHE A 202 -6.30 3.24 -12.45
C PHE A 202 -7.28 3.68 -13.56
N LEU A 203 -7.41 4.99 -13.78
CA LEU A 203 -8.14 5.54 -14.92
C LEU A 203 -7.27 5.58 -16.17
N PRO A 204 -7.84 5.50 -17.39
CA PRO A 204 -7.06 5.45 -18.63
C PRO A 204 -6.03 6.57 -18.79
N GLU A 205 -6.32 7.77 -18.28
CA GLU A 205 -5.41 8.92 -18.29
C GLU A 205 -4.14 8.74 -17.42
N ILE A 206 -4.22 7.97 -16.34
CA ILE A 206 -3.12 7.69 -15.40
C ILE A 206 -2.52 6.30 -15.69
N GLU A 207 -3.35 5.29 -15.96
CA GLU A 207 -2.97 3.88 -16.05
C GLU A 207 -1.86 3.63 -17.09
N ASN A 208 -1.95 4.29 -18.24
CA ASN A 208 -0.91 4.19 -19.28
C ASN A 208 0.44 4.82 -18.90
N LEU A 209 0.50 5.52 -17.77
CA LEU A 209 1.71 6.12 -17.20
C LEU A 209 2.22 5.33 -15.99
N ILE A 210 1.46 4.35 -15.49
CA ILE A 210 1.87 3.53 -14.35
C ILE A 210 2.64 2.31 -14.86
N ASP A 211 3.84 2.09 -14.33
CA ASP A 211 4.67 0.93 -14.65
C ASP A 211 4.25 -0.30 -13.84
N LEU A 212 3.82 -0.11 -12.59
CA LEU A 212 3.40 -1.17 -11.68
C LEU A 212 2.13 -0.81 -10.92
N ARG A 213 1.13 -1.68 -10.98
CA ARG A 213 -0.22 -1.49 -10.43
C ARG A 213 -0.41 -2.39 -9.20
N VAL A 214 -0.57 -1.77 -8.04
CA VAL A 214 -0.83 -2.42 -6.76
C VAL A 214 -2.27 -2.13 -6.33
N LEU A 215 -3.06 -3.16 -6.08
CA LEU A 215 -4.43 -3.02 -5.57
C LEU A 215 -4.49 -3.54 -4.13
N LEU A 216 -4.86 -2.65 -3.21
CA LEU A 216 -5.21 -2.96 -1.83
C LEU A 216 -6.68 -3.38 -1.79
N GLU A 217 -6.93 -4.65 -1.52
CA GLU A 217 -8.27 -5.23 -1.44
C GLU A 217 -8.74 -5.31 0.02
N LEU A 218 -9.99 -4.93 0.26
CA LEU A 218 -10.73 -5.18 1.49
C LEU A 218 -12.00 -5.97 1.15
N SER A 219 -12.48 -6.80 2.06
CA SER A 219 -13.84 -7.31 1.95
C SER A 219 -14.82 -6.18 2.21
N GLU A 220 -16.03 -6.41 1.73
CA GLU A 220 -17.18 -5.53 1.92
C GLU A 220 -17.46 -5.28 3.41
N LYS A 221 -17.22 -6.27 4.29
CA LYS A 221 -17.36 -6.12 5.74
C LYS A 221 -16.35 -5.10 6.26
N THR A 222 -15.07 -5.26 5.98
CA THR A 222 -14.03 -4.38 6.52
C THR A 222 -14.14 -2.98 5.95
N ALA A 223 -14.41 -2.84 4.64
CA ALA A 223 -14.66 -1.55 4.03
C ALA A 223 -15.84 -0.82 4.68
N ALA A 224 -16.96 -1.52 4.91
CA ALA A 224 -18.10 -0.95 5.63
C ALA A 224 -17.75 -0.58 7.08
N ALA A 225 -17.02 -1.44 7.79
CA ALA A 225 -16.60 -1.17 9.16
C ALA A 225 -15.78 0.12 9.26
N ARG A 226 -14.79 0.30 8.37
CA ARG A 226 -13.96 1.52 8.33
C ARG A 226 -14.77 2.76 7.97
N MET A 227 -15.58 2.66 6.93
CA MET A 227 -16.47 3.73 6.46
C MET A 227 -17.38 4.25 7.60
N PHE A 228 -17.90 3.34 8.42
CA PHE A 228 -18.80 3.67 9.54
C PHE A 228 -18.11 3.78 10.90
N SER A 229 -16.76 3.73 10.94
CA SER A 229 -15.96 3.78 12.18
C SER A 229 -16.38 2.72 13.22
N LEU A 230 -16.67 1.51 12.76
CA LEU A 230 -17.01 0.33 13.57
C LEU A 230 -15.75 -0.49 13.89
N ASP A 231 -15.76 -1.24 14.99
CA ASP A 231 -14.67 -2.19 15.28
C ASP A 231 -14.77 -3.40 14.32
N GLU A 232 -13.80 -3.52 13.42
CA GLU A 232 -13.69 -4.60 12.42
C GLU A 232 -13.69 -6.01 13.04
N ARG A 233 -13.24 -6.13 14.30
CA ARG A 233 -13.14 -7.39 15.04
C ARG A 233 -14.48 -7.83 15.61
N GLU A 234 -15.45 -6.93 15.68
CA GLU A 234 -16.78 -7.22 16.18
C GLU A 234 -17.73 -7.65 15.06
N ASN A 235 -18.82 -8.30 15.46
CA ASN A 235 -19.95 -8.51 14.57
C ASN A 235 -20.88 -7.30 14.71
N PHE A 236 -20.95 -6.51 13.66
CA PHE A 236 -21.91 -5.42 13.53
C PHE A 236 -23.08 -5.84 12.62
N ASP A 237 -24.16 -5.06 12.68
CA ASP A 237 -25.38 -5.36 11.94
C ASP A 237 -25.13 -5.40 10.43
N GLN A 238 -25.65 -6.43 9.76
CA GLN A 238 -25.50 -6.61 8.31
C GLN A 238 -26.00 -5.40 7.51
N SER A 239 -26.96 -4.64 8.05
CA SER A 239 -27.47 -3.42 7.42
C SER A 239 -26.41 -2.35 7.14
N PHE A 240 -25.29 -2.33 7.89
CA PHE A 240 -24.16 -1.44 7.57
C PHE A 240 -23.46 -1.86 6.29
N VAL A 241 -23.19 -3.16 6.12
CA VAL A 241 -22.60 -3.69 4.89
C VAL A 241 -23.54 -3.45 3.71
N ASP A 242 -24.83 -3.73 3.88
CA ASP A 242 -25.83 -3.53 2.83
C ASP A 242 -25.91 -2.03 2.43
N THR A 243 -25.91 -1.12 3.42
CA THR A 243 -25.91 0.33 3.16
C THR A 243 -24.66 0.78 2.39
N TYR A 244 -23.48 0.26 2.76
CA TYR A 244 -22.24 0.52 2.03
C TYR A 244 -22.32 0.02 0.58
N LEU A 245 -22.80 -1.21 0.38
CA LEU A 245 -22.95 -1.83 -0.94
C LEU A 245 -23.99 -1.15 -1.82
N GLU A 246 -24.99 -0.47 -1.26
CA GLU A 246 -25.94 0.33 -2.02
C GLU A 246 -25.38 1.68 -2.47
N LYS A 247 -24.32 2.17 -1.82
CA LYS A 247 -23.75 3.51 -2.02
C LYS A 247 -22.27 3.45 -2.41
N GLU A 248 -21.36 3.71 -1.49
CA GLU A 248 -19.92 3.88 -1.76
C GLU A 248 -19.30 2.61 -2.34
N GLY A 249 -19.65 1.45 -1.80
CA GLY A 249 -19.24 0.14 -2.33
C GLY A 249 -19.73 -0.09 -3.76
N LYS A 250 -20.95 0.36 -4.09
CA LYS A 250 -21.47 0.29 -5.47
C LYS A 250 -20.65 1.13 -6.42
N TYR A 251 -20.38 2.39 -6.10
CA TYR A 251 -19.63 3.27 -7.00
C TYR A 251 -18.21 2.77 -7.23
N TYR A 252 -17.58 2.23 -6.19
CA TYR A 252 -16.26 1.61 -6.30
C TYR A 252 -16.30 0.34 -7.17
N ALA A 253 -17.26 -0.56 -6.94
CA ALA A 253 -17.43 -1.75 -7.77
C ALA A 253 -17.74 -1.41 -9.24
N ASP A 254 -18.57 -0.41 -9.49
CA ASP A 254 -18.86 0.10 -10.84
C ASP A 254 -17.60 0.64 -11.52
N TYR A 255 -16.75 1.36 -10.77
CA TYR A 255 -15.43 1.80 -11.24
C TYR A 255 -14.54 0.60 -11.62
N LEU A 256 -14.35 -0.36 -10.71
CA LEU A 256 -13.51 -1.54 -10.94
C LEU A 256 -13.94 -2.30 -12.19
N ASN A 257 -15.24 -2.51 -12.37
CA ASN A 257 -15.82 -3.21 -13.51
C ASN A 257 -15.70 -2.41 -14.81
N LYS A 258 -16.06 -1.12 -14.78
CA LYS A 258 -16.06 -0.25 -15.97
C LYS A 258 -14.66 -0.13 -16.59
N PHE A 259 -13.64 -0.01 -15.75
CA PHE A 259 -12.25 0.15 -16.18
C PHE A 259 -11.45 -1.15 -16.15
N LYS A 260 -12.11 -2.29 -15.87
CA LYS A 260 -11.50 -3.63 -15.82
C LYS A 260 -10.23 -3.67 -14.96
N VAL A 261 -10.27 -3.00 -13.81
CA VAL A 261 -9.10 -2.78 -12.96
C VAL A 261 -8.43 -4.10 -12.58
N HIS A 262 -9.20 -5.12 -12.21
CA HIS A 262 -8.64 -6.43 -11.84
C HIS A 262 -7.86 -7.14 -12.97
N ASP A 263 -8.12 -6.82 -14.23
CA ASP A 263 -7.44 -7.46 -15.37
C ASP A 263 -6.02 -6.93 -15.56
N GLN A 264 -5.78 -5.69 -15.14
CA GLN A 264 -4.53 -4.94 -15.31
C GLN A 264 -3.62 -4.94 -14.06
N ILE A 265 -4.11 -5.31 -12.86
CA ILE A 265 -3.29 -5.30 -11.64
C ILE A 265 -2.10 -6.27 -11.70
N ASP A 266 -0.92 -5.79 -11.30
CA ASP A 266 0.32 -6.57 -11.16
C ASP A 266 0.42 -7.22 -9.77
N TYR A 267 0.00 -6.50 -8.72
CA TYR A 267 0.02 -6.99 -7.33
C TYR A 267 -1.31 -6.76 -6.62
N ARG A 268 -1.87 -7.83 -6.05
CA ARG A 268 -3.03 -7.75 -5.17
C ARG A 268 -2.62 -8.02 -3.74
N ILE A 269 -2.98 -7.11 -2.85
CA ILE A 269 -2.71 -7.20 -1.42
C ILE A 269 -4.06 -7.28 -0.74
N ASP A 270 -4.38 -8.45 -0.19
CA ASP A 270 -5.51 -8.59 0.73
C ASP A 270 -5.11 -7.92 2.05
N PHE A 271 -5.70 -6.75 2.28
CA PHE A 271 -5.36 -5.89 3.41
C PHE A 271 -6.20 -6.21 4.66
N GLU A 272 -7.01 -7.28 4.61
CA GLU A 272 -7.71 -7.84 5.78
C GLU A 272 -6.89 -8.91 6.48
N ASN A 273 -6.12 -9.65 5.69
CA ASN A 273 -5.61 -10.92 6.11
C ASN A 273 -4.10 -10.86 6.29
N PHE A 274 -3.67 -11.21 7.50
CA PHE A 274 -2.33 -10.98 8.02
C PHE A 274 -1.18 -11.70 7.26
N ASN A 275 -1.42 -12.32 6.10
CA ASN A 275 -0.42 -13.01 5.27
C ASN A 275 -0.82 -13.18 3.78
N ALA A 276 -1.90 -12.57 3.28
CA ALA A 276 -2.47 -13.02 2.00
C ALA A 276 -1.99 -12.19 0.79
N PHE A 277 -0.82 -12.57 0.27
CA PHE A 277 -0.51 -12.31 -1.13
C PHE A 277 -1.30 -13.24 -2.05
N ARG A 278 -1.89 -12.70 -3.11
CA ARG A 278 -2.24 -13.48 -4.31
C ARG A 278 -1.50 -12.89 -5.51
N MET A 279 -0.40 -13.55 -5.89
CA MET A 279 0.20 -13.31 -7.21
C MET A 279 -0.75 -13.88 -8.28
N LYS A 280 -0.92 -13.14 -9.38
CA LYS A 280 -1.67 -13.59 -10.54
C LYS A 280 -0.85 -14.59 -11.36
#